data_AF-A0A0F9TD88-F1
#
_entry.id   AF-A0A0F9TD88-F1
#
_cell.length_a   1.000
_cell.length_b   1.000
_cell.length_c   1.000
_cell.angle_alpha   90.00
_cell.angle_beta   90.00
_cell.angle_gamma   90.00
#
_symmetry.space_group_name_H-M   'P 1'
#
loop_
_entity.id
_entity.type
_entity.pdbx_description
1 polymer ?
#
loop_
_entity_poly.entity_id
_entity_poly.type
_entity_poly.pdbx_seq_one_letter_code
_entity_poly.pdbx_strand_id
1 'polypeptide(L)'
;MSMLAETNDNYEWLIIMNPDVAGTFTYSDETNSIVQVARGALANVVTNGIPLNGGWGQQKAILDNLLENSLRLGSLIDGTPDELVLCVRPLSTMLDIQGGITWRELS
;
A
#
# COMPACT_ATOMS: atom_id res chain seq x y z
N MET A 1 2.39 10.05 -0.70
CA MET A 1 1.34 9.05 -0.99
C MET A 1 0.25 9.78 -1.73
N SER A 2 0.02 9.43 -2.99
CA SER A 2 -1.11 9.95 -3.76
C SER A 2 -2.11 8.84 -4.05
N MET A 3 -3.39 9.13 -3.96
CA MET A 3 -4.46 8.23 -4.36
C MET A 3 -5.56 9.01 -5.08
N LEU A 4 -6.17 8.38 -6.06
CA LEU A 4 -7.34 8.87 -6.76
C LEU A 4 -8.42 7.79 -6.68
N ALA A 5 -9.56 8.12 -6.09
CA ALA A 5 -10.76 7.32 -6.26
C ALA A 5 -11.42 7.70 -7.59
N GLU A 6 -11.74 6.71 -8.43
CA GLU A 6 -12.44 6.96 -9.69
C GLU A 6 -13.96 6.99 -9.52
N THR A 7 -14.43 6.29 -8.48
CA THR A 7 -15.82 6.17 -8.08
C THR A 7 -16.16 7.04 -6.87
N ASN A 8 -17.45 7.25 -6.62
CA ASN A 8 -17.94 8.08 -5.53
C ASN A 8 -18.30 7.21 -4.32
N ASP A 9 -17.28 6.76 -3.60
CA ASP A 9 -17.42 5.86 -2.46
C ASP A 9 -16.68 6.37 -1.23
N ASN A 10 -17.07 5.82 -0.09
CA ASN A 10 -16.32 6.00 1.15
C ASN A 10 -15.36 4.82 1.30
N TYR A 11 -14.13 5.10 1.70
CA TYR A 11 -13.08 4.09 1.85
C TYR A 11 -12.17 4.42 3.02
N GLU A 12 -11.62 3.37 3.62
CA GLU A 12 -10.50 3.46 4.53
C GLU A 12 -9.24 3.05 3.77
N TRP A 13 -8.13 3.74 4.01
CA TRP A 13 -6.84 3.32 3.51
C TRP A 13 -5.83 3.23 4.64
N LEU A 14 -4.94 2.27 4.54
CA LEU A 14 -3.82 2.08 5.46
C LEU A 14 -2.56 1.73 4.67
N ILE A 15 -1.43 2.22 5.15
CA ILE A 15 -0.11 1.77 4.71
C ILE A 15 0.44 0.91 5.85
N ILE A 16 0.71 -0.35 5.56
CA ILE A 16 1.16 -1.33 6.54
C ILE A 16 2.52 -1.88 6.10
N MET A 17 3.48 -1.90 7.02
CA MET A 17 4.79 -2.50 6.82
C MET A 17 4.76 -3.96 7.28
N ASN A 18 5.30 -4.86 6.45
CA ASN A 18 5.38 -6.30 6.66
C ASN A 18 4.07 -6.96 7.13
N PRO A 19 2.92 -6.72 6.47
CA PRO A 19 1.70 -7.44 6.79
C PRO A 19 1.73 -8.88 6.23
N ASP A 20 0.93 -9.76 6.83
CA ASP A 20 0.56 -11.04 6.23
C ASP A 20 -0.60 -10.82 5.27
N VAL A 21 -0.38 -11.04 3.97
CA VAL A 21 -1.43 -10.97 2.95
C VAL A 21 -1.85 -12.38 2.55
N ALA A 22 -3.08 -12.75 2.90
CA ALA A 22 -3.68 -13.99 2.41
C ALA A 22 -4.09 -13.84 0.94
N GLY A 23 -3.64 -14.79 0.12
CA GLY A 23 -3.63 -14.70 -1.33
C GLY A 23 -2.23 -14.41 -1.84
N THR A 24 -1.87 -14.97 -2.99
CA THR A 24 -0.50 -14.87 -3.50
C THR A 24 -0.30 -13.49 -4.14
N PHE A 25 0.60 -12.69 -3.58
CA PHE A 25 1.19 -11.58 -4.31
C PHE A 25 2.18 -12.12 -5.35
N THR A 26 1.93 -11.77 -6.61
CA THR A 26 2.88 -12.03 -7.69
C THR A 26 3.69 -10.76 -7.89
N TYR A 27 4.90 -10.75 -7.35
CA TYR A 27 5.83 -9.64 -7.50
C TYR A 27 6.48 -9.63 -8.89
N SER A 28 6.63 -8.45 -9.47
CA SER A 28 7.38 -8.19 -10.70
C SER A 28 8.35 -7.04 -10.50
N ASP A 29 9.52 -7.11 -11.14
CA ASP A 29 10.53 -6.06 -11.09
C ASP A 29 9.97 -4.75 -11.66
N GLU A 30 10.16 -3.66 -10.91
CA GLU A 30 9.84 -2.33 -11.42
C GLU A 30 11.00 -1.82 -12.29
N THR A 31 10.67 -1.33 -13.49
CA THR A 31 11.70 -0.95 -14.47
C THR A 31 12.56 0.20 -13.93
N ASN A 32 13.89 0.06 -14.04
CA ASN A 32 14.88 1.02 -13.51
C ASN A 32 14.78 1.24 -11.99
N SER A 33 14.30 0.25 -11.23
CA SER A 33 14.25 0.29 -9.78
C SER A 33 14.82 -0.99 -9.17
N ILE A 34 15.18 -0.92 -7.88
CA ILE A 34 15.62 -2.07 -7.08
C ILE A 34 14.45 -2.78 -6.38
N VAL A 35 13.23 -2.27 -6.55
CA VAL A 35 12.03 -2.79 -5.88
C VAL A 35 11.22 -3.67 -6.83
N GLN A 36 10.44 -4.55 -6.22
CA GLN A 36 9.41 -5.30 -6.90
C GLN A 36 8.03 -4.78 -6.48
N VAL A 37 7.07 -4.91 -7.38
CA VAL A 37 5.68 -4.48 -7.14
C VAL A 37 4.77 -5.67 -7.32
N ALA A 38 3.81 -5.81 -6.42
CA ALA A 38 2.68 -6.71 -6.57
C ALA A 38 1.38 -5.90 -6.48
N ARG A 39 0.34 -6.38 -7.16
CA ARG A 39 -1.02 -5.86 -7.03
C ARG A 39 -1.89 -6.94 -6.40
N GLY A 40 -2.73 -6.54 -5.45
CA GLY A 40 -3.73 -7.43 -4.89
C GLY A 40 -4.70 -7.94 -5.94
N ALA A 41 -5.31 -9.08 -5.63
CA ALA A 41 -6.38 -9.68 -6.42
C ALA A 41 -7.74 -9.46 -5.73
N LEU A 42 -8.80 -10.11 -6.21
CA LEU A 42 -10.10 -10.05 -5.55
C LEU A 42 -10.01 -10.72 -4.16
N ALA A 43 -10.35 -9.96 -3.12
CA ALA A 43 -10.47 -10.39 -1.73
C ALA A 43 -9.17 -10.85 -1.04
N ASN A 44 -8.12 -10.02 -1.05
CA ASN A 44 -6.99 -10.22 -0.14
C ASN A 44 -7.40 -9.97 1.32
N VAL A 45 -7.05 -10.89 2.21
CA VAL A 45 -7.17 -10.69 3.66
C VAL A 45 -5.81 -10.24 4.17
N VAL A 46 -5.72 -9.00 4.64
CA VAL A 46 -4.48 -8.43 5.18
C VAL A 46 -4.56 -8.44 6.70
N THR A 47 -3.59 -9.05 7.35
CA THR A 47 -3.48 -9.16 8.82
C THR A 47 -2.06 -8.86 9.27
N ASN A 48 -1.87 -8.56 10.57
CA ASN A 48 -0.56 -8.29 11.16
C ASN A 48 0.17 -7.09 10.49
N GLY A 49 1.46 -6.94 10.78
CA GLY A 49 2.27 -5.81 10.33
C GLY A 49 2.15 -4.55 11.20
N ILE A 50 2.90 -3.52 10.81
CA ILE A 50 2.99 -2.23 11.52
C ILE A 50 2.26 -1.17 10.69
N PRO A 51 1.14 -0.59 11.17
CA PRO A 51 0.46 0.49 10.47
C PRO A 51 1.32 1.76 10.57
N LEU A 52 1.72 2.30 9.43
CA LEU A 52 2.55 3.50 9.34
C LEU A 52 1.75 4.78 9.15
N ASN A 53 0.67 4.68 8.38
CA ASN A 53 -0.25 5.78 8.13
C ASN A 53 -1.60 5.21 7.70
N GLY A 54 -2.64 6.01 7.82
CA GLY A 54 -3.97 5.64 7.35
C GLY A 54 -4.93 6.81 7.45
N GLY A 55 -6.10 6.62 6.88
CA GLY A 55 -7.14 7.62 6.92
C GLY A 55 -8.40 7.18 6.20
N TRP A 56 -9.31 8.13 6.09
CA TRP A 56 -10.58 7.94 5.41
C TRP A 56 -10.63 8.84 4.19
N GLY A 57 -11.11 8.28 3.09
CA GLY A 57 -11.47 9.02 1.90
C GLY A 57 -12.98 8.98 1.72
N GLN A 58 -13.51 10.10 1.23
CA GLN A 58 -14.90 10.22 0.85
C GLN A 58 -14.95 10.85 -0.54
N GLN A 59 -15.85 10.32 -1.37
CA GLN A 59 -16.10 10.78 -2.73
C GLN A 59 -14.92 10.58 -3.69
N LYS A 60 -15.19 10.93 -4.95
CA LYS A 60 -14.19 11.02 -6.01
C LYS A 60 -13.24 12.17 -5.71
N ALA A 61 -12.11 11.87 -5.08
CA ALA A 61 -11.13 12.87 -4.67
C ALA A 61 -9.70 12.38 -4.89
N ILE A 62 -8.78 13.33 -5.05
CA ILE A 62 -7.35 13.11 -4.94
C ILE A 62 -6.99 13.26 -3.48
N LEU A 63 -6.36 12.24 -2.90
CA LEU A 63 -5.75 12.30 -1.59
C LEU A 63 -4.24 12.33 -1.79
N ASP A 64 -3.59 13.41 -1.37
CA ASP A 64 -2.14 13.50 -1.29
C ASP A 64 -1.75 13.68 0.18
N ASN A 65 -0.96 12.74 0.68
CA ASN A 65 -0.51 12.74 2.07
C ASN A 65 0.97 12.36 2.14
N LEU A 66 1.72 13.05 2.99
CA LEU A 66 3.12 12.73 3.21
C LEU A 66 3.21 11.49 4.10
N LEU A 67 3.88 10.45 3.63
CA LEU A 67 4.27 9.34 4.48
C LEU A 67 5.53 9.76 5.23
N GLU A 68 5.36 10.38 6.39
CA GLU A 68 6.46 10.66 7.31
C GLU A 68 6.79 9.39 8.10
N ASN A 69 7.73 8.61 7.58
CA ASN A 69 8.24 7.43 8.27
C ASN A 69 9.76 7.52 8.42
N SER A 70 10.26 7.12 9.60
CA SER A 70 11.71 6.99 9.86
C SER A 70 12.21 5.55 9.71
N LEU A 71 11.30 4.58 9.54
CA LEU A 71 11.66 3.19 9.27
C LEU A 71 12.19 3.06 7.84
N ARG A 72 13.40 2.50 7.74
CA ARG A 72 14.07 2.17 6.48
C ARG A 72 13.51 0.84 5.97
N LEU A 73 13.33 0.72 4.66
CA LEU A 73 13.11 -0.57 4.02
C LEU A 73 14.44 -1.31 3.93
N GLY A 74 14.45 -2.58 4.29
CA GLY A 74 15.63 -3.42 4.25
C GLY A 74 15.29 -4.87 3.92
N SER A 75 16.17 -5.77 4.34
CA SER A 75 15.93 -7.20 4.29
C SER A 75 16.59 -7.88 5.49
N LEU A 76 16.02 -9.02 5.89
CA LEU A 76 16.64 -9.91 6.85
C LEU A 76 17.89 -10.58 6.25
N ILE A 77 18.76 -11.12 7.10
CA ILE A 77 19.97 -11.83 6.68
C ILE A 77 19.67 -13.10 5.85
N ASP A 78 18.46 -13.65 6.00
CA ASP A 78 17.97 -14.78 5.20
C ASP A 78 17.45 -14.36 3.81
N GLY A 79 17.51 -13.07 3.50
CA GLY A 79 17.10 -12.50 2.23
C GLY A 79 15.63 -12.13 2.15
N THR A 80 14.84 -12.28 3.22
CA THR A 80 13.44 -11.83 3.24
C THR A 80 13.39 -10.30 3.19
N PRO A 81 12.89 -9.69 2.10
CA PRO A 81 12.78 -8.24 1.99
C PRO A 81 11.63 -7.70 2.83
N ASP A 82 11.76 -6.46 3.30
CA ASP A 82 10.63 -5.72 3.88
C ASP A 82 9.62 -5.36 2.77
N GLU A 83 8.34 -5.40 3.13
CA GLU A 83 7.22 -5.10 2.27
C GLU A 83 6.46 -3.89 2.78
N LEU A 84 6.12 -2.98 1.87
CA LEU A 84 5.25 -1.84 2.15
C LEU A 84 3.97 -1.99 1.33
N VAL A 85 2.84 -2.20 2.02
CA VAL A 85 1.57 -2.49 1.37
C VAL A 85 0.59 -1.35 1.61
N LEU A 86 0.08 -0.76 0.53
CA LEU A 86 -1.10 0.09 0.57
C LEU A 86 -2.34 -0.81 0.53
N CYS A 87 -3.12 -0.77 1.59
CA CYS A 87 -4.40 -1.45 1.68
C CYS A 87 -5.53 -0.42 1.58
N VAL A 88 -6.48 -0.65 0.69
CA VAL A 88 -7.72 0.13 0.63
C VAL A 88 -8.91 -0.78 0.87
N ARG A 89 -9.75 -0.40 1.83
CA ARG A 89 -10.97 -1.10 2.19
C ARG A 89 -12.17 -0.22 1.86
N PRO A 90 -13.01 -0.60 0.89
CA PRO A 90 -14.24 0.14 0.62
C PRO A 90 -15.26 -0.07 1.75
N LEU A 91 -16.06 0.97 2.07
CA LEU A 91 -17.23 0.87 2.95
C LEU A 91 -18.52 0.56 2.17
N SER A 92 -18.45 0.57 0.84
CA SER A 92 -19.48 0.22 -0.12
C SER A 92 -18.96 -0.82 -1.11
N THR A 93 -19.73 -1.13 -2.14
CA THR A 93 -19.31 -2.04 -3.23
C THR A 93 -18.81 -1.24 -4.44
N MET A 94 -17.86 -1.78 -5.19
CA MET A 94 -17.36 -1.25 -6.48
C MET A 94 -16.45 0.00 -6.40
N LEU A 95 -15.60 0.09 -5.38
CA LEU A 95 -14.54 1.10 -5.35
C LEU A 95 -13.42 0.77 -6.33
N ASP A 96 -12.99 1.78 -7.09
CA ASP A 96 -11.78 1.73 -7.92
C ASP A 96 -10.79 2.84 -7.51
N ILE A 97 -9.52 2.45 -7.30
CA ILE A 97 -8.45 3.31 -6.78
C ILE A 97 -7.22 3.21 -7.66
N GLN A 98 -6.71 4.37 -8.07
CA GLN A 98 -5.34 4.53 -8.53
C GLN A 98 -4.48 5.02 -7.37
N GLY A 99 -3.40 4.31 -7.05
CA GLY A 99 -2.53 4.63 -5.91
C GLY A 99 -1.07 4.73 -6.31
N GLY A 100 -0.35 5.65 -5.69
CA GLY A 100 1.08 5.83 -5.81
C GLY A 100 1.73 6.09 -4.45
N ILE A 101 2.78 5.32 -4.14
CA ILE A 101 3.59 5.54 -2.95
C ILE A 101 4.90 6.18 -3.38
N THR A 102 5.29 7.24 -2.67
CA THR A 102 6.63 7.80 -2.72
C THR A 102 7.28 7.61 -1.36
N TRP A 103 8.48 7.06 -1.33
CA TRP A 103 9.29 6.97 -0.12
C TRP A 103 10.65 7.63 -0.36
N ARG A 104 11.32 7.98 0.73
CA ARG A 104 12.70 8.46 0.72
C ARG A 104 13.53 7.52 1.56
N GLU A 105 14.58 6.95 0.97
CA GLU A 105 15.62 6.29 1.74
C GLU A 105 16.47 7.35 2.43
N LEU A 106 16.55 7.26 3.76
CA LEU A 106 17.47 8.06 4.55
C LEU A 106 18.82 7.35 4.51
N SER A 107 19.85 7.98 3.95
CA SER A 107 21.23 7.51 4.03
C SER A 107 21.78 7.73 5.44
#